data_AF-A0A1I3XA18-F1
#
_entry.id   AF-A0A1I3XA18-F1
#
_cell.length_a   1.000
_cell.length_b   1.000
_cell.length_c   1.000
_cell.angle_alpha   90.00
_cell.angle_beta   90.00
_cell.angle_gamma   90.00
#
_symmetry.space_group_name_H-M   'P 1'
#
loop_
_entity.id
_entity.type
_entity.pdbx_description
1 polymer ?
#
loop_
_entity_poly.entity_id
_entity_poly.type
_entity_poly.pdbx_seq_one_letter_code
_entity_poly.pdbx_strand_id
1 'polypeptide(L)'
;MKISSIKTVYDFMRYCRMPLYFQRSVRDMKVGDTFILGKYTQLISGEENSVLMPVSDDEPCYVAEAWIEKERGFYSFFGTWTFPTKPARAFVMTSGKFKILKGGVIEFIDCHDTVKSFALVCRYLMWLVKKMPKEEKQRYFSANSVPLFMGIWLDSDLIERKTRAYLAEGKPKPVRMDYSEYAPTHQLAAIVDAAFSLGVIQEIQNEG
;
A
#
# COMPACT_ATOMS: atom_id res chain seq x y z
N MET A 1 18.88 7.03 -10.48
CA MET A 1 18.32 8.36 -10.17
C MET A 1 18.66 8.67 -8.72
N LYS A 2 19.16 9.87 -8.41
CA LYS A 2 19.55 10.27 -7.04
C LYS A 2 18.34 10.90 -6.33
N ILE A 3 18.31 10.91 -5.00
CA ILE A 3 17.19 11.52 -4.25
C ILE A 3 17.14 13.04 -4.48
N SER A 4 18.31 13.68 -4.55
CA SER A 4 18.43 15.11 -4.87
C SER A 4 17.89 15.51 -6.25
N SER A 5 17.59 14.54 -7.13
CA SER A 5 16.94 14.80 -8.41
C SER A 5 15.41 14.76 -8.36
N ILE A 6 14.81 14.42 -7.22
CA ILE A 6 13.36 14.43 -7.04
C ILE A 6 12.92 15.87 -6.79
N LYS A 7 12.34 16.51 -7.81
CA LYS A 7 11.83 17.89 -7.71
C LYS A 7 10.32 17.95 -7.73
N THR A 8 9.66 16.99 -8.34
CA THR A 8 8.21 16.98 -8.56
C THR A 8 7.59 15.64 -8.16
N VAL A 9 6.26 15.60 -8.07
CA VAL A 9 5.50 14.35 -7.88
C VAL A 9 5.81 13.35 -9.00
N TYR A 10 5.99 13.82 -10.23
CA TYR A 10 6.42 12.99 -11.36
C TYR A 10 7.76 12.31 -11.07
N ASP A 11 8.75 13.08 -10.62
CA ASP A 11 10.06 12.54 -10.28
C ASP A 11 9.98 11.55 -9.12
N PHE A 12 9.11 11.82 -8.14
CA PHE A 12 8.92 10.91 -7.01
C PHE A 12 8.32 9.58 -7.44
N MET A 13 7.28 9.58 -8.27
CA MET A 13 6.72 8.36 -8.86
C MET A 13 7.77 7.62 -9.70
N ARG A 14 8.53 8.35 -10.52
CA ARG A 14 9.63 7.79 -11.33
C ARG A 14 10.71 7.14 -10.46
N TYR A 15 11.08 7.79 -9.37
CA TYR A 15 12.06 7.28 -8.41
C TYR A 15 11.57 6.00 -7.73
N CYS A 16 10.29 5.94 -7.36
CA CYS A 16 9.64 4.77 -6.77
C CYS A 16 9.33 3.65 -7.79
N ARG A 17 9.61 3.86 -9.08
CA ARG A 17 9.22 2.99 -10.20
C ARG A 17 7.70 2.75 -10.30
N MET A 18 6.93 3.71 -9.81
CA MET A 18 5.47 3.71 -9.91
C MET A 18 4.99 4.27 -11.25
N PRO A 19 3.81 3.87 -11.72
CA PRO A 19 3.19 4.46 -12.90
C PRO A 19 3.13 5.99 -12.82
N LEU A 20 3.65 6.66 -13.84
CA LEU A 20 3.85 8.12 -13.81
C LEU A 20 2.54 8.91 -13.81
N TYR A 21 1.45 8.31 -14.29
CA TYR A 21 0.13 8.92 -14.26
C TYR A 21 -0.44 9.01 -12.83
N PHE A 22 0.11 8.29 -11.85
CA PHE A 22 -0.24 8.42 -10.43
C PHE A 22 0.06 9.81 -9.86
N GLN A 23 0.95 10.58 -10.50
CA GLN A 23 1.24 11.94 -10.09
C GLN A 23 -0.03 12.81 -9.99
N ARG A 24 -1.02 12.56 -10.86
CA ARG A 24 -2.26 13.34 -10.90
C ARG A 24 -3.15 12.96 -9.72
N SER A 25 -3.34 11.66 -9.48
CA SER A 25 -4.08 11.17 -8.32
C SER A 25 -3.53 11.73 -7.02
N VAL A 26 -2.21 11.68 -6.82
CA VAL A 26 -1.56 12.20 -5.60
C VAL A 26 -1.77 13.71 -5.45
N ARG A 27 -1.72 14.48 -6.54
CA ARG A 27 -1.95 15.93 -6.51
C ARG A 27 -3.41 16.29 -6.22
N ASP A 28 -4.34 15.48 -6.69
CA ASP A 28 -5.78 15.73 -6.60
C ASP A 28 -6.40 15.19 -5.29
N MET A 29 -5.61 14.52 -4.44
CA MET A 29 -6.03 14.02 -3.12
C MET A 29 -6.59 15.14 -2.23
N LYS A 30 -7.71 14.85 -1.56
CA LYS A 30 -8.32 15.68 -0.53
C LYS A 30 -7.84 15.27 0.86
N VAL A 31 -7.98 16.16 1.84
CA VAL A 31 -7.64 15.84 3.24
C VAL A 31 -8.46 14.62 3.69
N GLY A 32 -7.78 13.62 4.26
CA GLY A 32 -8.36 12.33 4.65
C GLY A 32 -8.27 11.26 3.57
N ASP A 33 -7.83 11.59 2.35
CA ASP A 33 -7.68 10.59 1.29
C ASP A 33 -6.42 9.73 1.50
N THR A 34 -6.53 8.48 1.05
CA THR A 34 -5.46 7.49 1.04
C THR A 34 -5.20 7.02 -0.40
N PHE A 35 -3.94 6.97 -0.81
CA PHE A 35 -3.53 6.50 -2.13
C PHE A 35 -2.61 5.29 -2.01
N ILE A 36 -3.14 4.12 -2.33
CA ILE A 36 -2.43 2.83 -2.26
C ILE A 36 -1.52 2.70 -3.48
N LEU A 37 -0.23 2.54 -3.25
CA LEU A 37 0.77 2.28 -4.29
C LEU A 37 1.03 0.78 -4.46
N GLY A 38 0.69 -0.01 -3.46
CA GLY A 38 0.53 -1.45 -3.55
C GLY A 38 0.38 -2.07 -2.18
N LYS A 39 -0.36 -3.19 -2.11
CA LYS A 39 -0.53 -4.02 -0.92
C LYS A 39 -0.47 -5.47 -1.33
N TYR A 40 0.45 -6.20 -0.70
CA TYR A 40 0.64 -7.63 -0.87
C TYR A 40 0.61 -8.28 0.51
N THR A 41 -0.28 -9.24 0.67
CA THR A 41 -0.43 -10.03 1.88
C THR A 41 -0.47 -11.50 1.50
N GLN A 42 0.35 -12.34 2.15
CA GLN A 42 0.41 -13.78 1.91
C GLN A 42 0.52 -14.54 3.23
N LEU A 43 -0.29 -15.58 3.39
CA LEU A 43 -0.22 -16.52 4.51
C LEU A 43 1.08 -17.32 4.53
N ILE A 44 1.65 -17.52 5.71
CA ILE A 44 2.92 -18.27 5.89
C ILE A 44 2.70 -19.79 5.90
N SER A 45 1.51 -20.27 6.30
CA SER A 45 1.21 -21.68 6.60
C SER A 45 0.90 -22.57 5.38
N GLY A 46 0.79 -22.03 4.16
CA GLY A 46 0.96 -22.83 2.94
C GLY A 46 -0.21 -22.99 1.97
N GLU A 47 -1.25 -22.15 1.99
CA GLU A 47 -2.15 -22.05 0.83
C GLU A 47 -1.72 -20.90 -0.10
N GLU A 48 -1.14 -21.24 -1.25
CA GLU A 48 -0.57 -20.31 -2.24
C GLU A 48 -1.56 -19.33 -2.90
N ASN A 49 -2.80 -19.16 -2.41
CA ASN A 49 -3.89 -18.66 -3.27
C ASN A 49 -4.74 -17.47 -2.79
N SER A 50 -4.54 -16.91 -1.59
CA SER A 50 -5.47 -15.89 -1.08
C SER A 50 -4.93 -14.44 -1.08
N VAL A 51 -4.40 -13.96 -2.21
CA VAL A 51 -3.98 -12.53 -2.34
C VAL A 51 -5.17 -11.54 -2.39
N LEU A 52 -6.40 -12.07 -2.31
CA LEU A 52 -7.67 -11.36 -2.42
C LEU A 52 -8.61 -11.61 -1.23
N MET A 53 -8.18 -12.32 -0.19
CA MET A 53 -9.00 -12.50 0.99
C MET A 53 -8.44 -11.64 2.13
N PRO A 54 -9.31 -11.02 2.96
CA PRO A 54 -8.88 -10.59 4.28
C PRO A 54 -8.28 -11.81 4.98
N VAL A 55 -7.07 -11.63 5.50
CA VAL A 55 -6.39 -12.70 6.20
C VAL A 55 -6.96 -12.77 7.62
N SER A 56 -7.25 -13.97 8.11
CA SER A 56 -7.67 -14.19 9.50
C SER A 56 -6.60 -13.68 10.47
N ASP A 57 -7.03 -13.06 11.57
CA ASP A 57 -6.17 -12.44 12.58
C ASP A 57 -5.18 -13.44 13.24
N ASP A 58 -5.46 -14.75 13.16
CA ASP A 58 -4.73 -15.79 13.88
C ASP A 58 -3.45 -16.28 13.16
N GLU A 59 -3.24 -15.99 11.87
CA GLU A 59 -2.09 -16.50 11.10
C GLU A 59 -1.09 -15.40 10.67
N PRO A 60 0.22 -15.59 10.94
CA PRO A 60 1.22 -14.61 10.58
C PRO A 60 1.34 -14.48 9.06
N CYS A 61 1.42 -13.25 8.57
CA CYS A 61 1.43 -12.92 7.15
C CYS A 61 2.72 -12.25 6.70
N TYR A 62 3.16 -12.58 5.48
CA TYR A 62 4.08 -11.73 4.74
C TYR A 62 3.32 -10.53 4.18
N VAL A 63 3.80 -9.33 4.51
CA VAL A 63 3.20 -8.04 4.15
C VAL A 63 4.23 -7.13 3.48
N ALA A 64 3.86 -6.63 2.31
CA ALA A 64 4.53 -5.50 1.68
C ALA A 64 3.49 -4.47 1.28
N GLU A 65 3.61 -3.26 1.81
CA GLU A 65 2.61 -2.20 1.64
C GLU A 65 3.29 -0.86 1.42
N ALA A 66 2.75 -0.07 0.50
CA ALA A 66 3.13 1.31 0.30
C ALA A 66 1.91 2.16 0.00
N TRP A 67 1.77 3.28 0.69
CA TRP A 67 0.67 4.22 0.47
C TRP A 67 1.08 5.65 0.82
N ILE A 68 0.23 6.60 0.39
CA ILE A 68 0.33 8.02 0.70
C ILE A 68 -0.99 8.48 1.28
N GLU A 69 -0.94 9.29 2.33
CA GLU A 69 -2.10 9.92 2.96
C GLU A 69 -2.01 11.42 2.81
N LYS A 70 -3.17 12.05 2.60
CA LYS A 70 -3.27 13.50 2.54
C LYS A 70 -3.76 14.05 3.87
N GLU A 71 -2.86 14.78 4.53
CA GLU A 71 -3.18 15.55 5.74
C GLU A 71 -3.31 17.04 5.42
N ARG A 72 -3.82 17.81 6.40
CA ARG A 72 -3.94 19.26 6.25
C ARG A 72 -2.54 19.89 6.16
N GLY A 73 -2.19 20.36 4.97
CA GLY A 73 -0.94 21.11 4.71
C GLY A 73 0.26 20.26 4.29
N PHE A 74 0.21 18.93 4.40
CA PHE A 74 1.27 18.03 3.95
C PHE A 74 0.72 16.67 3.49
N TYR A 75 1.60 15.79 3.06
CA TYR A 75 1.33 14.40 2.69
C TYR A 75 2.24 13.53 3.53
N SER A 76 1.73 12.38 3.95
CA SER A 76 2.51 11.36 4.65
C SER A 76 2.65 10.16 3.71
N PHE A 77 3.84 9.60 3.58
CA PHE A 77 4.07 8.33 2.90
C PHE A 77 4.45 7.28 3.93
N PHE A 78 4.02 6.05 3.67
CA PHE A 78 4.28 4.92 4.54
C PHE A 78 4.69 3.72 3.69
N GLY A 79 5.75 3.05 4.10
CA GLY A 79 6.21 1.80 3.53
C GLY A 79 6.40 0.80 4.65
N THR A 80 5.71 -0.32 4.54
CA THR A 80 5.86 -1.45 5.43
C THR A 80 6.37 -2.62 4.62
N TRP A 81 7.42 -3.24 5.12
CA TRP A 81 7.91 -4.51 4.62
C TRP A 81 8.29 -5.38 5.81
N THR A 82 7.35 -6.28 6.12
CA THR A 82 7.33 -7.18 7.27
C THR A 82 6.85 -8.51 6.69
N PHE A 83 7.67 -9.52 6.44
CA PHE A 83 8.16 -10.44 7.44
C PHE A 83 9.26 -11.28 6.79
N PRO A 84 10.35 -11.54 7.49
CA PRO A 84 11.44 -12.27 6.89
C PRO A 84 11.21 -13.76 7.11
N THR A 85 11.12 -14.52 6.02
CA THR A 85 11.34 -15.98 6.03
C THR A 85 12.74 -16.36 6.56
N LYS A 86 13.54 -15.40 7.03
CA LYS A 86 14.90 -15.53 7.57
C LYS A 86 15.10 -14.57 8.76
N PRO A 87 15.33 -15.06 9.99
CA PRO A 87 15.49 -14.24 11.20
C PRO A 87 16.52 -13.09 11.09
N ALA A 88 17.50 -13.21 10.19
CA ALA A 88 18.58 -12.23 10.00
C ALA A 88 18.21 -10.99 9.16
N ARG A 89 17.02 -10.93 8.53
CA ARG A 89 16.64 -9.80 7.68
C ARG A 89 15.83 -8.79 8.49
N ALA A 90 16.32 -7.55 8.56
CA ALA A 90 15.66 -6.48 9.29
C ALA A 90 14.26 -6.18 8.71
N PHE A 91 13.29 -6.02 9.60
CA PHE A 91 11.98 -5.43 9.30
C PHE A 91 12.17 -3.99 8.82
N VAL A 92 11.53 -3.62 7.71
CA VAL A 92 11.61 -2.25 7.21
C VAL A 92 10.26 -1.59 7.40
N MET A 93 10.24 -0.61 8.29
CA MET A 93 9.10 0.28 8.49
C MET A 93 9.62 1.68 8.31
N THR A 94 9.09 2.37 7.30
CA THR A 94 9.57 3.69 6.92
C THR A 94 8.39 4.59 6.64
N SER A 95 8.45 5.79 7.19
CA SER A 95 7.46 6.82 6.94
C SER A 95 8.15 8.16 6.82
N GLY A 96 7.46 9.10 6.20
CA GLY A 96 7.94 10.46 6.07
C GLY A 96 6.89 11.35 5.43
N LYS A 97 7.20 12.63 5.36
CA LYS A 97 6.28 13.69 5.03
C LYS A 97 6.86 14.55 3.93
N PHE A 98 5.97 15.05 3.10
CA PHE A 98 6.32 16.01 2.07
C PHE A 98 5.19 16.98 1.82
N LYS A 99 5.54 18.14 1.28
CA LYS A 99 4.59 19.13 0.77
C LYS A 99 4.63 19.12 -0.75
N ILE A 100 3.50 19.43 -1.35
CA ILE A 100 3.41 19.76 -2.77
C ILE A 100 3.18 21.26 -2.87
N LEU A 101 4.21 21.98 -3.31
CA LEU A 101 4.17 23.41 -3.53
C LEU A 101 3.53 23.75 -4.88
N LYS A 102 3.30 25.04 -5.12
CA LYS A 102 2.81 25.54 -6.42
C LYS A 102 3.68 25.00 -7.56
N GLY A 103 3.02 24.54 -8.62
CA GLY A 103 3.71 23.91 -9.76
C GLY A 103 3.98 22.40 -9.58
N GLY A 104 3.56 21.78 -8.48
CA GLY A 104 3.74 20.34 -8.26
C GLY A 104 5.14 19.97 -7.75
N VAL A 105 5.88 20.96 -7.24
CA VAL A 105 7.20 20.79 -6.65
C VAL A 105 7.07 20.08 -5.31
N ILE A 106 7.88 19.07 -5.07
CA ILE A 106 7.93 18.35 -3.79
C ILE A 106 9.00 18.96 -2.90
N GLU A 107 8.62 19.21 -1.66
CA GLU A 107 9.52 19.52 -0.55
C GLU A 107 9.39 18.42 0.50
N PHE A 108 10.41 17.58 0.65
CA PHE A 108 10.46 16.57 1.71
C PHE A 108 10.76 17.26 3.04
N ILE A 109 9.96 16.95 4.06
CA ILE A 109 10.17 17.41 5.43
C ILE A 109 11.13 16.44 6.16
N ASP A 110 11.07 15.16 5.81
CA ASP A 110 11.82 14.09 6.47
C ASP A 110 13.14 13.73 5.79
N CYS A 111 13.94 12.91 6.47
CA CYS A 111 15.27 12.47 6.07
C CYS A 111 15.27 11.73 4.71
N HIS A 112 16.31 11.95 3.91
CA HIS A 112 16.50 11.26 2.62
C HIS A 112 16.47 9.72 2.74
N ASP A 113 16.89 9.15 3.87
CA ASP A 113 16.91 7.71 4.05
C ASP A 113 15.51 7.08 4.13
N THR A 114 14.51 7.82 4.63
CA THR A 114 13.11 7.32 4.66
C THR A 114 12.52 7.28 3.25
N VAL A 115 12.81 8.30 2.43
CA VAL A 115 12.42 8.34 1.00
C VAL A 115 13.07 7.18 0.23
N LYS A 116 14.34 6.89 0.51
CA LYS A 116 15.05 5.76 -0.10
C LYS A 116 14.39 4.43 0.24
N SER A 117 14.11 4.21 1.53
CA SER A 117 13.51 2.98 2.04
C SER A 117 12.11 2.78 1.48
N PHE A 118 11.29 3.84 1.48
CA PHE A 118 9.95 3.82 0.89
C PHE A 118 9.99 3.46 -0.61
N ALA A 119 10.92 4.04 -1.35
CA ALA A 119 11.08 3.73 -2.76
C ALA A 119 11.50 2.27 -3.02
N LEU A 120 12.24 1.63 -2.10
CA LEU A 120 12.58 0.21 -2.20
C LEU A 120 11.32 -0.67 -2.03
N VAL A 121 10.45 -0.36 -1.07
CA VAL A 121 9.18 -1.07 -0.88
C VAL A 121 8.31 -0.94 -2.14
N CYS A 122 8.15 0.29 -2.65
CA CYS A 122 7.44 0.56 -3.91
C CYS A 122 7.99 -0.28 -5.09
N ARG A 123 9.32 -0.27 -5.27
CA ARG A 123 9.96 -1.00 -6.36
C ARG A 123 9.76 -2.51 -6.26
N TYR A 124 9.76 -3.03 -5.04
CA TYR A 124 9.49 -4.44 -4.78
C TYR A 124 8.05 -4.81 -5.14
N LEU A 125 7.06 -4.01 -4.74
CA LEU A 125 5.66 -4.19 -5.13
C LEU A 125 5.48 -4.16 -6.67
N MET A 126 6.13 -3.22 -7.35
CA MET A 126 6.12 -3.18 -8.82
C MET A 126 6.80 -4.40 -9.45
N TRP A 127 7.84 -4.93 -8.82
CA TRP A 127 8.48 -6.17 -9.28
C TRP A 127 7.55 -7.37 -9.11
N LEU A 128 6.83 -7.48 -7.99
CA LEU A 128 5.80 -8.50 -7.76
C LEU A 128 4.72 -8.45 -8.84
N VAL A 129 4.12 -7.28 -9.11
CA VAL A 129 3.12 -7.13 -10.18
C VAL A 129 3.67 -7.56 -11.55
N LYS A 130 4.94 -7.28 -11.84
CA LYS A 130 5.57 -7.69 -13.11
C LYS A 130 5.78 -9.20 -13.20
N LYS A 131 6.10 -9.86 -12.09
CA LYS A 131 6.33 -11.30 -12.00
C LYS A 131 5.07 -12.12 -11.80
N MET A 132 4.00 -11.50 -11.35
CA MET A 132 2.71 -12.14 -11.11
C MET A 132 2.18 -12.81 -12.41
N PRO A 133 1.84 -14.12 -12.34
CA PRO A 133 1.23 -14.87 -13.44
C PRO A 133 -0.05 -14.23 -13.96
N LYS A 134 -0.43 -14.57 -15.20
CA LYS A 134 -1.62 -13.99 -15.83
C LYS A 134 -2.89 -14.42 -15.09
N GLU A 135 -2.91 -15.66 -14.61
CA GLU A 135 -4.01 -16.29 -13.89
C GLU A 135 -4.28 -15.56 -12.58
N GLU A 136 -3.23 -15.21 -11.84
CA GLU A 136 -3.33 -14.46 -10.58
C GLU A 136 -3.80 -13.03 -10.82
N LYS A 137 -3.26 -12.34 -11.84
CA LYS A 137 -3.76 -11.01 -12.27
C LYS A 137 -5.24 -11.06 -12.63
N GLN A 138 -5.67 -12.13 -13.30
CA GLN A 138 -7.05 -12.29 -13.71
C GLN A 138 -7.99 -12.35 -12.51
N ARG A 139 -7.57 -12.90 -11.37
CA ARG A 139 -8.38 -12.90 -10.15
C ARG A 139 -8.69 -11.48 -9.68
N TYR A 140 -7.70 -10.57 -9.68
CA TYR A 140 -7.92 -9.16 -9.36
C TYR A 140 -8.92 -8.50 -10.30
N PHE A 141 -8.74 -8.72 -11.61
CA PHE A 141 -9.62 -8.12 -12.61
C PHE A 141 -11.04 -8.66 -12.54
N SER A 142 -11.20 -9.97 -12.27
CA SER A 142 -12.51 -10.60 -12.05
C SER A 142 -13.21 -10.05 -10.80
N ALA A 143 -12.45 -9.67 -9.76
CA ALA A 143 -12.95 -8.94 -8.60
C ALA A 143 -13.11 -7.42 -8.85
N ASN A 144 -13.05 -6.98 -10.11
CA ASN A 144 -13.12 -5.58 -10.53
C ASN A 144 -12.08 -4.67 -9.84
N SER A 145 -10.93 -5.24 -9.48
CA SER A 145 -9.79 -4.56 -8.87
C SER A 145 -8.58 -4.55 -9.81
N VAL A 146 -7.42 -4.14 -9.29
CA VAL A 146 -6.13 -4.14 -10.00
C VAL A 146 -5.10 -4.91 -9.17
N PRO A 147 -4.11 -5.57 -9.81
CA PRO A 147 -3.08 -6.31 -9.10
C PRO A 147 -2.44 -5.52 -7.95
N LEU A 148 -2.41 -6.13 -6.77
CA LEU A 148 -1.90 -5.56 -5.51
C LEU A 148 -2.52 -4.20 -5.14
N PHE A 149 -3.74 -3.90 -5.59
CA PHE A 149 -4.43 -2.63 -5.32
C PHE A 149 -3.62 -1.40 -5.75
N MET A 150 -2.75 -1.56 -6.76
CA MET A 150 -1.85 -0.52 -7.22
C MET A 150 -2.59 0.67 -7.85
N GLY A 151 -2.50 1.84 -7.23
CA GLY A 151 -3.09 3.09 -7.70
C GLY A 151 -4.53 3.32 -7.24
N ILE A 152 -4.99 2.61 -6.22
CA ILE A 152 -6.31 2.82 -5.64
C ILE A 152 -6.31 4.08 -4.78
N TRP A 153 -7.22 4.99 -5.11
CA TRP A 153 -7.40 6.27 -4.44
C TRP A 153 -8.70 6.23 -3.63
N LEU A 154 -8.57 6.19 -2.32
CA LEU A 154 -9.65 6.10 -1.36
C LEU A 154 -9.95 7.46 -0.73
N ASP A 155 -11.20 7.67 -0.34
CA ASP A 155 -11.59 8.74 0.57
C ASP A 155 -11.46 8.33 2.04
N SER A 156 -11.91 9.19 2.95
CA SER A 156 -11.84 8.99 4.40
C SER A 156 -12.63 7.78 4.88
N ASP A 157 -13.63 7.35 4.10
CA ASP A 157 -14.48 6.20 4.43
C ASP A 157 -13.98 4.93 3.71
N LEU A 158 -12.75 4.97 3.18
CA LEU A 158 -12.10 3.88 2.45
C LEU A 158 -12.84 3.47 1.17
N ILE A 159 -13.64 4.38 0.61
CA ILE A 159 -14.34 4.17 -0.66
C ILE A 159 -13.49 4.72 -1.81
N GLU A 160 -13.35 3.93 -2.89
CA GLU A 160 -12.58 4.36 -4.05
C GLU A 160 -13.24 5.58 -4.72
N ARG A 161 -12.46 6.66 -4.86
CA ARG A 161 -12.89 7.91 -5.51
C ARG A 161 -13.20 7.71 -7.00
N LYS A 162 -12.55 6.72 -7.64
CA LYS A 162 -12.80 6.36 -9.03
C LYS A 162 -13.98 5.39 -9.13
N THR A 163 -14.96 5.76 -9.96
CA THR A 163 -16.06 4.89 -10.32
C THR A 163 -15.59 3.80 -11.29
N ARG A 164 -16.03 2.56 -11.04
CA ARG A 164 -15.82 1.42 -11.94
C ARG A 164 -17.14 1.01 -12.58
N ALA A 165 -17.07 0.46 -13.79
CA ALA A 165 -18.24 -0.15 -14.40
C ALA A 165 -18.38 -1.58 -13.85
N TYR A 166 -19.57 -1.92 -13.38
CA TYR A 166 -19.93 -3.28 -13.00
C TYR A 166 -21.15 -3.72 -13.81
N LEU A 167 -21.13 -4.96 -14.31
CA LEU A 167 -22.25 -5.50 -15.07
C LEU A 167 -23.28 -6.09 -14.09
N ALA A 168 -24.33 -5.32 -13.80
CA ALA A 168 -25.48 -5.80 -13.06
C ALA A 168 -26.63 -6.04 -14.06
N GLU A 169 -27.13 -7.28 -14.12
CA GLU A 169 -28.26 -7.65 -14.99
C GLU A 169 -28.01 -7.30 -16.47
N GLY A 170 -26.78 -7.49 -16.95
CA GLY A 170 -26.39 -7.21 -18.33
C GLY A 170 -26.24 -5.72 -18.69
N LYS A 171 -26.39 -4.79 -17.72
CA LYS A 171 -26.19 -3.34 -17.93
C LYS A 171 -25.00 -2.84 -17.11
N PRO A 172 -24.11 -2.00 -17.69
CA PRO A 172 -23.03 -1.39 -16.93
C PRO A 172 -23.61 -0.36 -15.97
N LYS A 173 -23.48 -0.63 -14.66
CA LYS A 173 -23.80 0.32 -13.59
C LYS A 173 -22.50 0.90 -13.02
N PRO A 174 -22.44 2.22 -12.76
CA PRO A 174 -21.34 2.82 -12.04
C PRO A 174 -21.37 2.37 -10.58
N VAL A 175 -20.27 1.82 -10.09
CA VAL A 175 -20.11 1.41 -8.69
C VAL A 175 -18.83 2.02 -8.13
N ARG A 176 -18.87 2.41 -6.85
CA ARG A 176 -17.68 2.69 -6.06
C ARG A 176 -17.41 1.50 -5.16
N MET A 177 -16.15 1.10 -5.11
CA MET A 177 -15.72 -0.08 -4.36
C MET A 177 -15.34 0.35 -2.94
N ASP A 178 -15.76 -0.47 -1.98
CA ASP A 178 -15.37 -0.36 -0.58
C ASP A 178 -14.09 -1.17 -0.35
N TYR A 179 -13.08 -0.54 0.25
CA TYR A 179 -11.80 -1.15 0.58
C TYR A 179 -11.53 -1.18 2.09
N SER A 180 -12.57 -1.11 2.93
CA SER A 180 -12.43 -1.10 4.40
C SER A 180 -11.64 -2.30 4.93
N GLU A 181 -11.88 -3.49 4.38
CA GLU A 181 -11.14 -4.72 4.72
C GLU A 181 -9.70 -4.75 4.16
N TYR A 182 -9.34 -3.82 3.28
CA TYR A 182 -8.05 -3.72 2.61
C TYR A 182 -7.29 -2.44 3.01
N ALA A 183 -7.70 -1.80 4.11
CA ALA A 183 -7.01 -0.65 4.66
C ALA A 183 -5.50 -0.92 4.81
N PRO A 184 -4.63 0.07 4.57
CA PRO A 184 -3.21 -0.10 4.86
C PRO A 184 -2.98 -0.38 6.35
N THR A 185 -2.06 -1.28 6.65
CA THR A 185 -1.70 -1.63 8.03
C THR A 185 -0.72 -0.59 8.55
N HIS A 186 -1.22 0.35 9.35
CA HIS A 186 -0.38 1.38 9.96
C HIS A 186 0.75 0.77 10.80
N GLN A 187 1.86 1.50 10.87
CA GLN A 187 3.13 0.99 11.40
C GLN A 187 3.04 0.49 12.84
N LEU A 188 2.20 1.07 13.71
CA LEU A 188 2.03 0.56 15.07
C LEU A 188 1.32 -0.79 15.09
N ALA A 189 0.28 -0.99 14.27
CA ALA A 189 -0.39 -2.27 14.13
C ALA A 189 0.60 -3.34 13.62
N ALA A 190 1.36 -3.01 12.58
CA ALA A 190 2.37 -3.94 12.05
C ALA A 190 3.50 -4.28 13.05
N ILE A 191 3.85 -3.39 13.99
CA ILE A 191 4.79 -3.71 15.08
C ILE A 191 4.15 -4.68 16.08
N VAL A 192 2.88 -4.47 16.43
CA VAL A 192 2.13 -5.32 17.36
C VAL A 192 1.98 -6.73 16.76
N ASP A 193 1.56 -6.84 15.51
CA ASP A 193 1.43 -8.11 14.78
C ASP A 193 2.79 -8.83 14.70
N ALA A 194 3.87 -8.07 14.47
CA ALA A 194 5.23 -8.59 14.48
C ALA A 194 5.63 -9.17 15.85
N ALA A 195 5.29 -8.46 16.93
CA ALA A 195 5.60 -8.88 18.28
C ALA A 195 4.81 -10.12 18.71
N PHE A 196 3.54 -10.24 18.33
CA PHE A 196 2.74 -11.45 18.53
C PHE A 196 3.32 -12.65 17.78
N SER A 197 3.60 -12.48 16.49
CA SER A 197 4.14 -13.56 15.65
C SER A 197 5.52 -14.05 16.10
N LEU A 198 6.33 -13.17 16.71
CA LEU A 198 7.64 -13.52 17.26
C LEU A 198 7.56 -14.08 18.69
N GLY A 199 6.36 -14.18 19.28
CA GLY A 199 6.14 -14.65 20.65
C GLY A 199 6.69 -13.70 21.72
N VAL A 200 6.92 -12.43 21.38
CA VAL A 200 7.40 -11.39 22.31
C VAL A 200 6.25 -10.85 23.16
N ILE A 201 5.04 -10.81 22.59
CA ILE A 201 3.79 -10.52 23.29
C ILE A 201 2.94 -11.80 23.24
N GLN A 202 2.45 -12.24 24.39
CA GLN A 202 1.48 -13.34 24.47
C GLN A 202 0.07 -12.75 24.51
N GLU A 203 -0.86 -13.37 23.80
CA GLU A 203 -2.28 -13.07 23.99
C GLU A 203 -2.67 -13.41 25.42
N ILE A 204 -3.36 -12.48 26.08
CA ILE A 204 -3.98 -12.76 27.36
C ILE A 204 -5.13 -13.72 27.07
N GLN A 205 -4.88 -15.02 27.25
CA GLN A 205 -5.96 -15.99 27.31
C GLN A 205 -6.79 -15.67 28.54
N ASN A 206 -7.95 -15.03 28.33
CA ASN A 206 -8.98 -14.99 29.35
C ASN A 206 -9.53 -16.41 29.47
N GLU A 207 -8.91 -17.21 30.33
CA GLU A 207 -9.50 -18.45 30.83
C GLU A 207 -10.79 -18.05 31.59
N GLY A 208 -11.94 -18.35 30.98
CA GLY A 208 -13.25 -18.29 31.61
C GLY A 208 -13.56 -19.56 32.38
#